data_AF-A0A4Q2JAH2-F1
#
_entry.id   AF-A0A4Q2JAH2-F1
#
_cell.length_a   1.000
_cell.length_b   1.000
_cell.length_c   1.000
_cell.angle_alpha   90.00
_cell.angle_beta   90.00
_cell.angle_gamma   90.00
#
_symmetry.space_group_name_H-M   'P 1'
#
loop_
_entity.id
_entity.type
_entity.pdbx_description
1 polymer ?
#
loop_
_entity_poly.entity_id
_entity_poly.type
_entity_poly.pdbx_seq_one_letter_code
_entity_poly.pdbx_strand_id
1 'polypeptide(L)'
;MRSFRISEAAALLGVSDDTVRRWADAGRLELERGANGIRMVAGSELVRLLGDEPDGGALARAFPLARASTRNRFVGLVTAVERDGVMAQVELRAGPFRIVSLMSREAADELGLEPGMLAAASAKATVVSIELPGGVDA
;
A
#
# COMPACT_ATOMS: atom_id res chain seq x y z
N MET A 1 -28.40 -2.16 -12.54
CA MET A 1 -27.01 -1.97 -12.08
C MET A 1 -27.01 -2.05 -10.55
N ARG A 2 -26.00 -2.65 -9.90
CA ARG A 2 -25.96 -2.70 -8.42
C ARG A 2 -25.49 -1.35 -7.89
N SER A 3 -26.15 -0.84 -6.86
CA SER A 3 -25.74 0.38 -6.16
C SER A 3 -25.30 0.03 -4.73
N PHE A 4 -24.29 0.72 -4.24
CA PHE A 4 -23.61 0.44 -2.97
C PHE A 4 -23.80 1.62 -2.02
N ARG A 5 -23.94 1.36 -0.71
CA ARG A 5 -23.83 2.44 0.27
C ARG A 5 -22.43 3.02 0.26
N ILE A 6 -22.28 4.25 0.74
CA ILE A 6 -20.97 4.90 0.86
C ILE A 6 -19.94 4.02 1.58
N SER A 7 -20.32 3.34 2.66
CA SER A 7 -19.44 2.45 3.42
C SER A 7 -19.01 1.20 2.63
N GLU A 8 -19.92 0.65 1.83
CA GLU A 8 -19.64 -0.52 0.98
C GLU A 8 -18.76 -0.12 -0.20
N ALA A 9 -19.03 1.04 -0.80
CA ALA A 9 -18.17 1.65 -1.82
C ALA A 9 -16.77 1.95 -1.26
N ALA A 10 -16.68 2.51 -0.05
CA ALA A 10 -15.42 2.78 0.63
C ALA A 10 -14.61 1.49 0.85
N ALA A 11 -15.27 0.41 1.29
CA ALA A 11 -14.65 -0.90 1.44
C ALA A 11 -14.16 -1.48 0.11
N LEU A 12 -14.96 -1.37 -0.97
CA LEU A 12 -14.58 -1.82 -2.31
C LEU A 12 -13.42 -1.01 -2.91
N LEU A 13 -13.33 0.27 -2.59
CA LEU A 13 -12.30 1.19 -3.06
C LEU A 13 -11.05 1.22 -2.17
N GLY A 14 -11.11 0.62 -0.97
CA GLY A 14 -10.01 0.61 -0.01
C GLY A 14 -9.71 1.97 0.62
N VAL A 15 -10.73 2.82 0.78
CA VAL A 15 -10.62 4.17 1.37
C VAL A 15 -11.59 4.35 2.53
N SER A 16 -11.52 5.48 3.23
CA SER A 16 -12.50 5.82 4.27
C SER A 16 -13.82 6.35 3.68
N ASP A 17 -14.92 6.20 4.41
CA ASP A 17 -16.22 6.78 4.07
C ASP A 17 -16.15 8.30 3.83
N ASP A 18 -15.30 9.01 4.59
CA ASP A 18 -15.10 10.45 4.45
C ASP A 18 -14.41 10.80 3.12
N THR A 19 -13.48 9.96 2.68
CA THR A 19 -12.83 10.11 1.36
C THR A 19 -13.83 9.99 0.22
N VAL A 20 -14.76 9.03 0.30
CA VAL A 20 -15.83 8.85 -0.71
C VAL A 20 -16.76 10.07 -0.74
N ARG A 21 -17.11 10.62 0.43
CA ARG A 21 -17.94 11.85 0.53
C ARG A 21 -17.22 13.05 -0.10
N ARG A 22 -15.95 13.26 0.25
CA ARG A 22 -15.13 14.34 -0.33
C ARG A 22 -14.99 14.24 -1.84
N TRP A 23 -14.91 13.04 -2.40
CA TRP A 23 -14.86 12.86 -3.85
C TRP A 23 -16.17 13.19 -4.53
N ALA A 24 -17.29 12.86 -3.89
CA ALA A 24 -18.59 13.28 -4.38
C ALA A 24 -18.76 14.81 -4.33
N ASP A 25 -18.36 15.43 -3.24
CA ASP A 25 -18.40 16.90 -3.10
C ASP A 25 -17.48 17.59 -4.12
N ALA A 26 -16.38 16.94 -4.51
CA ALA A 26 -15.47 17.40 -5.55
C ALA A 26 -15.89 17.00 -6.98
N GLY A 27 -17.06 16.39 -7.17
CA GLY A 27 -17.59 15.99 -8.49
C GLY A 27 -16.83 14.82 -9.15
N ARG A 28 -15.97 14.12 -8.41
CA ARG A 28 -15.19 12.97 -8.92
C ARG A 28 -15.97 11.66 -8.93
N LEU A 29 -17.02 11.58 -8.10
CA LEU A 29 -17.88 10.41 -7.94
C LEU A 29 -19.33 10.86 -7.84
N GLU A 30 -20.20 10.38 -8.72
CA GLU A 30 -21.62 10.71 -8.62
C GLU A 30 -22.32 9.85 -7.55
N LEU A 31 -23.12 10.52 -6.70
CA LEU A 31 -23.95 9.87 -5.71
C LEU A 31 -25.40 9.89 -6.14
N GLU A 32 -26.01 8.72 -6.17
CA GLU A 32 -27.44 8.55 -6.39
C GLU A 32 -28.18 8.59 -5.04
N ARG A 33 -29.43 9.03 -5.05
CA ARG A 33 -30.31 8.86 -3.88
C ARG A 33 -31.02 7.52 -3.99
N GLY A 34 -30.67 6.60 -3.09
CA GLY A 34 -31.35 5.32 -2.95
C GLY A 34 -32.70 5.42 -2.25
N ALA A 35 -33.35 4.28 -2.08
CA ALA A 35 -34.58 4.18 -1.30
C ALA A 35 -34.36 4.75 0.12
N ASN A 36 -35.30 5.59 0.57
CA ASN A 36 -35.26 6.30 1.86
C ASN A 36 -34.25 7.45 1.95
N GLY A 37 -33.75 7.98 0.82
CA GLY A 37 -32.89 9.17 0.79
C GLY A 37 -31.44 8.92 1.18
N ILE A 38 -31.06 7.65 1.36
CA ILE A 38 -29.68 7.25 1.63
C ILE A 38 -28.84 7.45 0.37
N ARG A 39 -27.67 8.08 0.50
CA ARG A 39 -26.73 8.27 -0.61
C ARG A 39 -26.08 6.94 -0.99
N MET A 40 -26.13 6.61 -2.27
CA MET A 40 -25.65 5.37 -2.87
C MET A 40 -24.70 5.69 -4.02
N VAL A 41 -23.83 4.74 -4.36
CA VAL A 41 -22.87 4.83 -5.47
C VAL A 41 -23.23 3.74 -6.49
N ALA A 42 -23.42 4.10 -7.76
CA ALA A 42 -23.63 3.11 -8.81
C ALA A 42 -22.34 2.28 -9.04
N GLY A 43 -22.49 0.99 -9.27
CA GLY A 43 -21.34 0.11 -9.58
C GLY A 43 -20.57 0.54 -10.83
N SER A 44 -21.22 1.16 -11.81
CA SER A 44 -20.55 1.73 -12.99
C SER A 44 -19.64 2.90 -12.63
N GLU A 45 -20.03 3.72 -11.65
CA GLU A 45 -19.23 4.84 -11.17
C GLU A 45 -17.99 4.35 -10.42
N LEU A 46 -18.11 3.26 -9.67
CA LEU A 46 -16.96 2.58 -9.06
C LEU A 46 -16.01 2.02 -10.12
N VAL A 47 -16.54 1.39 -11.17
CA VAL A 47 -15.74 0.85 -12.28
C VAL A 47 -15.07 1.97 -13.08
N ARG A 48 -15.78 3.08 -13.35
CA ARG A 48 -15.21 4.27 -14.01
C ARG A 48 -14.06 4.84 -13.18
N LEU A 49 -14.26 4.99 -11.88
CA LEU A 49 -13.23 5.47 -10.97
C LEU A 49 -12.01 4.54 -10.91
N LEU A 50 -12.20 3.23 -11.11
CA LEU A 50 -11.12 2.23 -11.18
C LEU A 50 -10.49 2.10 -12.58
N GLY A 51 -11.23 2.45 -13.64
CA GLY A 51 -10.85 2.25 -15.05
C GLY A 51 -10.23 3.47 -15.73
N ASP A 52 -10.44 4.69 -15.21
CA ASP A 52 -9.97 5.94 -15.83
C ASP A 52 -8.49 6.29 -15.57
N GLU A 53 -7.66 5.35 -15.08
CA GLU A 53 -6.25 5.64 -14.77
C GLU A 53 -5.29 4.61 -15.37
N PRO A 54 -4.68 4.91 -16.54
CA PRO A 54 -3.52 4.18 -17.05
C PRO A 54 -2.28 4.37 -16.16
N ASP A 55 -2.33 5.31 -15.20
CA ASP A 55 -1.20 5.74 -14.39
C ASP A 55 -1.61 6.09 -12.95
N GLY A 56 -2.47 5.25 -12.37
CA GLY A 56 -2.79 5.23 -10.94
C GLY A 56 -3.12 6.60 -10.31
N GLY A 57 -4.39 6.90 -10.17
CA GLY A 57 -4.93 7.69 -9.06
C GLY A 57 -4.46 9.12 -8.91
N ALA A 58 -5.35 10.10 -8.86
CA ALA A 58 -5.13 11.21 -7.90
C ALA A 58 -4.94 10.67 -6.46
N LEU A 59 -5.48 9.47 -6.16
CA LEU A 59 -5.25 8.73 -4.93
C LEU A 59 -3.90 7.98 -4.90
N ALA A 60 -3.44 7.41 -6.02
CA ALA A 60 -2.15 6.72 -6.10
C ALA A 60 -0.97 7.70 -6.20
N ARG A 61 -1.18 8.89 -6.78
CA ARG A 61 -0.27 10.05 -6.72
C ARG A 61 -0.22 10.68 -5.33
N ALA A 62 -1.35 10.77 -4.63
CA ALA A 62 -1.38 11.32 -3.27
C ALA A 62 -0.82 10.35 -2.23
N PHE A 63 -1.00 9.03 -2.42
CA PHE A 63 -0.56 8.02 -1.46
C PHE A 63 -0.18 6.68 -2.13
N PRO A 64 1.00 6.58 -2.79
CA PRO A 64 1.50 5.31 -3.33
C PRO A 64 1.67 4.24 -2.24
N LEU A 65 1.94 4.69 -1.01
CA LEU A 65 2.21 3.87 0.18
C LEU A 65 0.98 3.58 1.05
N ALA A 66 -0.21 4.16 0.76
CA ALA A 66 -1.42 3.88 1.56
C ALA A 66 -1.95 2.45 1.36
N ARG A 67 -1.42 1.70 0.39
CA ARG A 67 -1.73 0.27 0.19
C ARG A 67 -0.89 -0.68 1.05
N ALA A 68 0.15 -0.21 1.73
CA ALA A 68 0.97 -1.08 2.56
C ALA A 68 0.52 -0.98 4.02
N SER A 69 0.06 -2.11 4.58
CA SER A 69 -0.23 -2.27 6.00
C SER A 69 0.82 -1.54 6.86
N THR A 70 0.43 -0.46 7.52
CA THR A 70 1.29 0.32 8.43
C THR A 70 1.76 -0.49 9.64
N ARG A 71 1.16 -1.65 9.89
CA ARG A 71 1.49 -2.54 11.02
C ARG A 71 2.81 -3.28 10.85
N ASN A 72 3.32 -3.42 9.63
CA ASN A 72 4.60 -4.10 9.34
C ASN A 72 5.56 -3.17 8.59
N ARG A 73 5.58 -1.89 9.00
CA ARG A 73 6.47 -0.88 8.44
C ARG A 73 7.62 -0.63 9.41
N PHE A 74 8.83 -0.80 8.92
CA PHE A 74 10.06 -0.63 9.68
C PHE A 74 10.87 0.50 9.07
N VAL A 75 10.96 1.61 9.80
CA VAL A 75 11.72 2.79 9.37
C VAL A 75 13.13 2.70 9.94
N GLY A 76 14.13 2.91 9.11
CA GLY A 76 15.52 2.76 9.48
C GLY A 76 16.49 3.40 8.49
N LEU A 77 17.78 3.27 8.78
CA LEU A 77 18.83 3.69 7.87
C LEU A 77 19.27 2.53 6.99
N VAL A 78 19.48 2.79 5.71
CA VAL A 78 20.14 1.86 4.81
C VAL A 78 21.60 1.74 5.27
N THR A 79 22.04 0.52 5.55
CA THR A 79 23.42 0.25 6.00
C THR A 79 24.27 -0.37 4.90
N ALA A 80 23.65 -1.08 3.95
CA ALA A 80 24.33 -1.66 2.80
C ALA A 80 23.37 -1.81 1.61
N VAL A 81 23.93 -1.68 0.40
CA VAL A 81 23.25 -2.00 -0.86
C VAL A 81 24.22 -2.76 -1.75
N GLU A 82 23.93 -4.03 -2.00
CA GLU A 82 24.69 -4.88 -2.91
C GLU A 82 23.85 -5.14 -4.16
N ARG A 83 24.47 -4.98 -5.33
CA ARG A 83 23.82 -5.15 -6.63
C ARG A 83 24.57 -6.21 -7.41
N ASP A 84 23.88 -7.28 -7.78
CA ASP A 84 24.47 -8.37 -8.58
C ASP A 84 23.47 -8.90 -9.61
N GLY A 85 23.89 -8.94 -10.87
CA GLY A 85 23.01 -9.27 -12.00
C GLY A 85 21.73 -8.42 -12.02
N VAL A 86 20.59 -9.08 -11.96
CA VAL A 86 19.23 -8.49 -11.96
C VAL A 86 18.68 -8.23 -10.55
N MET A 87 19.41 -8.61 -9.51
CA MET A 87 18.96 -8.53 -8.11
C MET A 87 19.77 -7.51 -7.32
N ALA A 88 19.17 -7.02 -6.26
CA ALA A 88 19.83 -6.23 -5.24
C ALA A 88 19.42 -6.70 -3.84
N GLN A 89 20.40 -6.69 -2.94
CA GLN A 89 20.19 -6.87 -1.51
C GLN A 89 20.34 -5.52 -0.82
N VAL A 90 19.34 -5.14 -0.03
CA VAL A 90 19.33 -3.90 0.74
C VAL A 90 19.20 -4.23 2.21
N GLU A 91 20.11 -3.70 3.02
CA GLU A 91 20.08 -3.83 4.48
C GLU A 91 19.56 -2.54 5.12
N LEU A 92 18.65 -2.69 6.08
CA LEU A 92 18.07 -1.60 6.86
C LEU A 92 18.27 -1.85 8.36
N ARG A 93 18.75 -0.83 9.08
CA ARG A 93 18.77 -0.79 10.54
C ARG A 93 17.59 0.01 11.07
N ALA A 94 16.58 -0.68 11.57
CA ALA A 94 15.35 -0.09 12.11
C ALA A 94 15.28 -0.30 13.63
N GLY A 95 15.83 0.64 14.39
CA GLY A 95 15.99 0.50 15.84
C GLY A 95 16.86 -0.70 16.21
N PRO A 96 16.40 -1.65 17.06
CA PRO A 96 17.16 -2.84 17.42
C PRO A 96 17.21 -3.89 16.29
N PHE A 97 16.37 -3.75 15.26
CA PHE A 97 16.19 -4.77 14.23
C PHE A 97 17.09 -4.51 13.02
N ARG A 98 17.65 -5.59 12.47
CA ARG A 98 18.30 -5.61 11.15
C ARG A 98 17.34 -6.29 10.18
N ILE A 99 17.03 -5.62 9.07
CA ILE A 99 16.10 -6.10 8.06
C ILE A 99 16.86 -6.19 6.75
N VAL A 100 16.68 -7.30 6.04
CA VAL A 100 17.26 -7.50 4.71
C VAL A 100 16.12 -7.66 3.72
N SER A 101 16.16 -6.88 2.66
CA SER A 101 15.24 -6.97 1.52
C SER A 101 16.00 -7.41 0.29
N LEU A 102 15.47 -8.42 -0.39
CA LEU A 102 15.84 -8.77 -1.76
C LEU A 102 14.83 -8.12 -2.70
N MET A 103 15.33 -7.34 -3.66
CA MET A 103 14.53 -6.68 -4.70
C MET A 103 15.27 -6.74 -6.03
N SER A 104 14.62 -6.30 -7.12
CA SER A 104 15.34 -6.16 -8.38
C SER A 104 16.38 -5.05 -8.27
N ARG A 105 17.47 -5.20 -9.03
CA ARG A 105 18.49 -4.16 -9.17
C ARG A 105 17.88 -2.85 -9.67
N GLU A 106 17.02 -2.95 -10.68
CA GLU A 106 16.32 -1.80 -11.27
C GLU A 106 15.53 -1.03 -10.21
N ALA A 107 14.81 -1.72 -9.32
CA ALA A 107 14.07 -1.04 -8.24
C ALA A 107 15.00 -0.35 -7.23
N ALA A 108 16.14 -0.97 -6.89
CA ALA A 108 17.13 -0.34 -6.01
C ALA A 108 17.79 0.89 -6.67
N ASP A 109 17.99 0.87 -7.98
CA ASP A 109 18.56 1.96 -8.77
C ASP A 109 17.55 3.11 -8.94
N GLU A 110 16.29 2.81 -9.26
CA GLU A 110 15.20 3.80 -9.36
C GLU A 110 14.94 4.52 -8.03
N LEU A 111 15.02 3.80 -6.93
CA LEU A 111 14.91 4.37 -5.58
C LEU A 111 16.19 5.10 -5.13
N GLY A 112 17.27 5.01 -5.91
CA GLY A 112 18.56 5.63 -5.61
C GLY A 112 19.15 5.17 -4.28
N LEU A 113 18.95 3.91 -3.89
CA LEU A 113 19.31 3.44 -2.55
C LEU A 113 20.83 3.41 -2.34
N GLU A 114 21.27 4.08 -1.27
CA GLU A 114 22.65 4.15 -0.84
C GLU A 114 22.77 4.06 0.70
N PRO A 115 23.90 3.55 1.22
CA PRO A 115 24.17 3.59 2.66
C PRO A 115 24.06 5.01 3.24
N GLY A 116 23.40 5.12 4.39
CA GLY A 116 23.13 6.39 5.07
C GLY A 116 21.76 7.00 4.77
N MET A 117 21.02 6.48 3.79
CA MET A 117 19.68 6.96 3.47
C MET A 117 18.63 6.50 4.49
N LEU A 118 17.67 7.37 4.79
CA LEU A 118 16.47 7.00 5.53
C LEU A 118 15.51 6.26 4.59
N ALA A 119 15.11 5.04 4.95
CA ALA A 119 14.16 4.26 4.18
C ALA A 119 13.17 3.51 5.09
N ALA A 120 12.09 3.01 4.49
CA ALA A 120 11.11 2.20 5.18
C ALA A 120 10.94 0.86 4.46
N ALA A 121 11.19 -0.24 5.16
CA ALA A 121 10.81 -1.56 4.70
C ALA A 121 9.36 -1.84 5.09
N SER A 122 8.59 -2.47 4.20
CA SER A 122 7.24 -2.94 4.50
C SER A 122 7.11 -4.42 4.16
N ALA A 123 6.68 -5.23 5.13
CA ALA A 123 6.38 -6.64 4.89
C ALA A 123 4.87 -6.83 4.70
N LYS A 124 4.45 -7.44 3.59
CA LYS A 124 3.04 -7.80 3.39
C LYS A 124 2.72 -9.00 4.30
N ALA A 125 1.61 -8.92 5.02
CA ALA A 125 1.21 -9.88 6.07
C ALA A 125 0.88 -11.31 5.57
N THR A 126 1.13 -11.62 4.30
CA THR A 126 0.78 -12.91 3.68
C THR A 126 1.89 -13.96 3.74
N VAL A 127 3.11 -13.60 4.20
CA VAL A 127 4.22 -14.55 4.35
C VAL A 127 5.00 -14.24 5.64
N VAL A 128 4.93 -15.13 6.63
CA VAL A 128 5.67 -15.08 7.90
C VAL A 128 6.05 -16.52 8.28
N SER A 129 7.34 -16.79 8.46
CA SER A 129 7.86 -18.07 8.99
C SER A 129 8.24 -17.93 10.45
N ILE A 130 7.87 -18.92 11.28
CA ILE A 130 8.09 -18.93 12.74
C ILE A 130 8.91 -20.20 13.05
N GLU A 131 9.94 -20.06 13.89
CA GLU A 131 10.78 -21.16 14.37
C GLU A 131 10.62 -21.34 15.88
N LEU A 132 10.89 -22.55 16.37
CA LEU A 132 10.98 -22.87 17.79
C LEU A 132 12.44 -22.75 18.26
N PRO A 133 12.70 -22.43 19.54
CA PRO A 133 14.03 -22.64 20.08
C PRO A 133 14.38 -24.13 19.99
N GLY A 134 15.57 -24.44 19.49
CA GLY A 134 16.11 -25.80 19.53
C GLY A 134 16.06 -26.31 20.97
N GLY A 135 15.51 -27.51 21.17
CA GLY A 135 15.63 -28.22 22.43
C GLY A 135 17.11 -28.34 22.81
N VAL A 136 17.40 -28.19 24.10
CA VAL A 136 18.71 -28.51 24.66
C VAL A 136 18.87 -30.03 24.56
N ASP A 137 19.52 -30.50 23.49
CA ASP A 137 20.21 -31.78 23.50
C ASP A 137 21.69 -31.51 23.79
N ALA A 138 21.98 -31.33 25.09
CA ALA A 138 23.22 -31.70 25.78
C ALA A 138 23.01 -31.56 27.30
#